data_AF-A0A2A9ELS0-F1
#
_entry.id   AF-A0A2A9ELS0-F1
#
_cell.length_a   1.000
_cell.length_b   1.000
_cell.length_c   1.000
_cell.angle_alpha   90.00
_cell.angle_beta   90.00
_cell.angle_gamma   90.00
#
_symmetry.space_group_name_H-M   'P 1'
#
loop_
_entity.id
_entity.type
_entity.pdbx_description
1 polymer ?
#
loop_
_entity_poly.entity_id
_entity_poly.type
_entity_poly.pdbx_seq_one_letter_code
_entity_poly.pdbx_strand_id
1 'polypeptide(L)'
;MVTEAPSRTRRGARIAGVVVAAALRLVGILLLGASAVQGARASWSRFGVCFGSDVPPVPDLPADRAEDWCAYMQDHRYDYFVPEHPWVPIADAAQQEGLSLMLLGAGLAVVSLSFVGRWFVWPASVVGGVGSGAVWFALGVPVWRTGLAGEPVGFGDWLAAHSLTLFTLLATAGLAVLFWHRGGRDGRVVAVFWVLMTLAQPLPELFASSILWGSHDTSPLRGLFRCGAVAFAGVVVAVTFLPPAWQDRLVSRPLRTARRTATAAMSRLQEWGERVSPRRW
;
A
#
# COMPACT_ATOMS: atom_id res chain seq x y z
N MET A 1 -34.71 32.72 -25.73
CA MET A 1 -33.97 31.78 -24.86
C MET A 1 -33.47 32.54 -23.65
N VAL A 2 -34.09 32.34 -22.49
CA VAL A 2 -33.63 32.95 -21.23
C VAL A 2 -32.60 32.00 -20.64
N THR A 3 -31.33 32.38 -20.67
CA THR A 3 -30.27 31.70 -19.93
C THR A 3 -30.48 32.00 -18.45
N GLU A 4 -31.11 31.08 -17.72
CA GLU A 4 -31.20 31.16 -16.26
C GLU A 4 -29.79 31.27 -15.68
N ALA A 5 -29.51 32.41 -15.04
CA ALA A 5 -28.27 32.58 -14.31
C ALA A 5 -28.18 31.50 -13.21
N PRO A 6 -27.04 30.78 -13.07
CA PRO A 6 -26.91 29.74 -12.07
C PRO A 6 -27.19 30.32 -10.69
N SER A 7 -28.20 29.78 -10.00
CA SER A 7 -28.62 30.24 -8.69
C SER A 7 -27.42 30.25 -7.72
N ARG A 8 -27.30 31.31 -6.90
CA ARG A 8 -26.22 31.47 -5.91
C ARG A 8 -26.06 30.23 -5.01
N THR A 9 -27.15 29.51 -4.77
CA THR A 9 -27.19 28.26 -3.99
C THR A 9 -26.38 27.12 -4.63
N ARG A 10 -26.45 26.91 -5.95
CA ARG A 10 -25.64 25.89 -6.64
C ARG A 10 -24.15 26.19 -6.61
N ARG A 11 -23.78 27.47 -6.67
CA ARG A 11 -22.38 27.91 -6.59
C ARG A 11 -21.79 27.65 -5.21
N GLY A 12 -22.55 27.97 -4.15
CA GLY A 12 -22.14 27.69 -2.77
C GLY A 12 -21.91 26.21 -2.49
N ALA A 13 -22.85 25.34 -2.89
CA ALA A 13 -22.72 23.89 -2.72
C ALA A 13 -21.50 23.30 -3.45
N ARG A 14 -21.20 23.80 -4.65
CA ARG A 14 -20.02 23.37 -5.41
C ARG A 14 -18.71 23.75 -4.72
N ILE A 15 -18.61 24.96 -4.19
CA ILE A 15 -17.41 25.42 -3.46
C ILE A 15 -17.22 24.58 -2.19
N ALA A 16 -18.27 24.39 -1.41
CA ALA A 16 -18.23 23.57 -0.19
C ALA A 16 -17.76 22.13 -0.51
N GLY A 17 -18.29 21.50 -1.57
CA GLY A 17 -17.87 20.17 -1.99
C GLY A 17 -16.39 20.08 -2.36
N VAL A 18 -15.84 21.09 -3.05
CA VAL A 18 -14.41 21.14 -3.39
C VAL A 18 -13.54 21.27 -2.13
N VAL A 19 -13.93 22.14 -1.18
CA VAL A 19 -13.21 22.33 0.07
C VAL A 19 -13.21 21.05 0.91
N VAL A 20 -14.36 20.39 1.04
CA VAL A 20 -14.47 19.12 1.78
C VAL A 20 -13.62 18.04 1.12
N ALA A 21 -13.68 17.88 -0.20
CA ALA A 21 -12.84 16.91 -0.91
C ALA A 21 -11.34 17.18 -0.74
N ALA A 22 -10.93 18.46 -0.75
CA ALA A 22 -9.55 18.87 -0.49
C ALA A 22 -9.11 18.53 0.94
N ALA A 23 -9.94 18.83 1.94
CA ALA A 23 -9.66 18.52 3.34
C ALA A 23 -9.53 17.00 3.56
N LEU A 24 -10.45 16.20 3.00
CA LEU A 24 -10.37 14.74 3.06
C LEU A 24 -9.07 14.22 2.43
N ARG A 25 -8.65 14.74 1.27
CA ARG A 25 -7.37 14.33 0.67
C ARG A 25 -6.19 14.66 1.55
N LEU A 26 -6.17 15.84 2.16
CA LEU A 26 -5.09 16.23 3.07
C LEU A 26 -5.01 15.29 4.27
N VAL A 27 -6.14 15.00 4.92
CA VAL A 27 -6.20 14.03 6.02
C VAL A 27 -5.74 12.64 5.55
N GLY A 28 -6.22 12.18 4.39
CA GLY A 28 -5.82 10.92 3.79
C GLY A 28 -4.30 10.84 3.54
N ILE A 29 -3.68 11.89 3.01
CA ILE A 29 -2.23 11.96 2.80
C ILE A 29 -1.47 11.85 4.13
N LEU A 30 -1.93 12.57 5.16
CA LEU A 30 -1.29 12.53 6.48
C LEU A 30 -1.39 11.13 7.11
N LEU A 31 -2.55 10.47 6.99
CA LEU A 31 -2.76 9.10 7.47
C LEU A 31 -1.89 8.08 6.73
N LEU A 32 -1.82 8.17 5.39
CA LEU A 32 -0.95 7.29 4.59
C LEU A 32 0.53 7.52 4.89
N GLY A 33 0.95 8.78 5.06
CA GLY A 33 2.31 9.12 5.46
C GLY A 33 2.66 8.59 6.85
N ALA A 34 1.78 8.77 7.83
CA ALA A 34 1.95 8.23 9.18
C ALA A 34 1.99 6.69 9.17
N SER A 35 1.12 6.04 8.39
CA SER A 35 1.15 4.59 8.19
C SER A 35 2.51 4.12 7.66
N ALA A 36 3.01 4.72 6.58
CA ALA A 36 4.30 4.36 5.99
C ALA A 36 5.46 4.56 6.98
N VAL A 37 5.45 5.63 7.78
CA VAL A 37 6.48 5.88 8.80
C VAL A 37 6.43 4.83 9.91
N GLN A 38 5.24 4.51 10.43
CA GLN A 38 5.12 3.54 11.52
C GLN A 38 5.46 2.11 11.07
N GLY A 39 5.05 1.72 9.86
CA GLY A 39 5.43 0.41 9.31
C GLY A 39 6.92 0.32 9.00
N ALA A 40 7.54 1.41 8.54
CA ALA A 40 8.98 1.47 8.34
C ALA A 40 9.74 1.38 9.68
N ARG A 41 9.24 2.03 10.73
CA ARG A 41 9.80 1.89 12.10
C ARG A 41 9.67 0.47 12.62
N ALA A 42 8.51 -0.17 12.47
CA ALA A 42 8.31 -1.57 12.87
C ALA A 42 9.31 -2.51 12.16
N SER A 43 9.46 -2.35 10.84
CA SER A 43 10.41 -3.12 10.04
C SER A 43 11.86 -2.84 10.43
N TRP A 44 12.20 -1.55 10.66
CA TRP A 44 13.55 -1.14 11.08
C TRP A 44 13.91 -1.68 12.46
N SER A 45 12.96 -1.69 13.42
CA SER A 45 13.19 -2.27 14.74
C SER A 45 13.68 -3.70 14.63
N ARG A 46 13.12 -4.51 13.72
CA ARG A 46 13.56 -5.90 13.50
C ARG A 46 14.85 -5.99 12.69
N PHE A 47 14.94 -5.26 11.57
CA PHE A 47 15.95 -5.50 10.54
C PHE A 47 17.10 -4.49 10.50
N GLY A 48 17.12 -3.48 11.38
CA GLY A 48 18.24 -2.53 11.51
C GLY A 48 19.59 -3.23 11.68
N VAL A 49 19.59 -4.37 12.39
CA VAL A 49 20.78 -5.24 12.57
C VAL A 49 21.34 -5.77 11.25
N CYS A 50 20.52 -5.94 10.20
CA CYS A 50 20.95 -6.41 8.88
C CYS A 50 21.66 -5.34 8.05
N PHE A 51 21.54 -4.06 8.43
CA PHE A 51 22.08 -2.92 7.68
C PHE A 51 23.28 -2.25 8.38
N GLY A 52 23.81 -2.86 9.44
CA GLY A 52 25.17 -2.62 9.91
C GLY A 52 25.37 -1.58 11.02
N SER A 53 24.38 -1.26 11.85
CA SER A 53 24.56 -0.22 12.89
C SER A 53 23.86 -0.40 14.22
N ASP A 54 22.93 -1.35 14.35
CA ASP A 54 22.02 -1.36 15.50
C ASP A 54 22.34 -2.51 16.46
N VAL A 55 22.39 -2.21 17.77
CA VAL A 55 22.34 -3.23 18.82
C VAL A 55 20.99 -3.94 18.68
N PRO A 56 20.93 -5.28 18.69
CA PRO A 56 19.69 -5.99 18.53
C PRO A 56 18.67 -5.56 19.59
N PRO A 57 17.41 -5.32 19.20
CA PRO A 57 16.36 -4.83 20.10
C PRO A 57 15.84 -5.92 21.06
N VAL A 58 16.37 -7.14 20.97
CA VAL A 58 15.96 -8.30 21.76
C VAL A 58 17.00 -8.51 22.86
N PRO A 59 16.60 -8.45 24.14
CA PRO A 59 17.47 -8.82 25.25
C PRO A 59 17.96 -10.25 25.10
N ASP A 60 19.18 -10.54 25.56
CA ASP A 60 19.71 -11.90 25.70
C ASP A 60 19.93 -12.67 24.38
N LEU A 61 20.08 -11.98 23.24
CA LEU A 61 20.64 -12.63 22.07
C LEU A 61 22.08 -13.11 22.37
N PRO A 62 22.45 -14.33 21.96
CA PRO A 62 23.79 -14.84 22.17
C PRO A 62 24.84 -13.89 21.58
N ALA A 63 25.69 -13.31 22.45
CA ALA A 63 26.68 -12.31 22.07
C ALA A 63 27.80 -12.90 21.18
N ASP A 64 28.03 -14.21 21.29
CA ASP A 64 28.93 -15.00 20.45
C ASP A 64 28.44 -15.13 19.00
N ARG A 65 27.19 -14.75 18.70
CA ARG A 65 26.59 -14.80 17.36
C ARG A 65 26.36 -13.42 16.73
N ALA A 66 27.10 -12.41 17.15
CA ALA A 66 26.94 -11.05 16.64
C ALA A 66 27.01 -10.94 15.10
N GLU A 67 27.86 -11.76 14.48
CA GLU A 67 28.02 -11.82 13.02
C GLU A 67 26.78 -12.41 12.30
N ASP A 68 25.95 -13.19 13.01
CA ASP A 68 24.79 -13.90 12.48
C ASP A 68 23.43 -13.33 12.94
N TRP A 69 23.42 -12.22 13.69
CA TRP A 69 22.18 -11.65 14.21
C TRP A 69 21.15 -11.33 13.13
N CYS A 70 21.60 -10.91 11.93
CA CYS A 70 20.68 -10.69 10.82
C CYS A 70 19.95 -11.98 10.40
N ALA A 71 20.66 -13.10 10.29
CA ALA A 71 20.04 -14.39 9.96
C ALA A 71 19.12 -14.86 11.09
N TYR A 72 19.50 -14.63 12.34
CA TYR A 72 18.66 -15.00 13.49
C TYR A 72 17.35 -14.21 13.54
N MET A 73 17.39 -12.91 13.26
CA MET A 73 16.20 -12.06 13.22
C MET A 73 15.27 -12.36 12.03
N GLN A 74 15.70 -13.14 11.04
CA GLN A 74 14.84 -13.59 9.94
C GLN A 74 13.86 -14.70 10.37
N ASP A 75 14.13 -15.40 11.48
CA ASP A 75 13.27 -16.46 12.03
C ASP A 75 11.86 -15.90 12.35
N HIS A 76 10.82 -16.69 12.06
CA HIS A 76 9.41 -16.35 12.32
C HIS A 76 9.11 -16.02 13.80
N ARG A 77 9.93 -16.50 14.74
CA ARG A 77 9.83 -16.13 16.17
C ARG A 77 9.90 -14.63 16.43
N TYR A 78 10.50 -13.90 15.49
CA TYR A 78 10.72 -12.45 15.52
C TYR A 78 9.71 -11.69 14.64
N ASP A 79 8.64 -12.33 14.18
CA ASP A 79 7.62 -11.69 13.35
C ASP A 79 6.83 -10.64 14.15
N TYR A 80 6.62 -9.47 13.55
CA TYR A 80 5.83 -8.37 14.13
C TYR A 80 4.48 -8.17 13.42
N PHE A 81 4.27 -8.84 12.27
CA PHE A 81 3.03 -8.78 11.48
C PHE A 81 2.09 -9.97 11.77
N VAL A 82 2.66 -11.14 12.13
CA VAL A 82 1.94 -12.37 12.51
C VAL A 82 2.68 -13.10 13.62
N PRO A 83 2.62 -12.62 14.86
CA PRO A 83 3.25 -13.33 15.98
C PRO A 83 2.61 -14.71 16.18
N GLU A 84 3.32 -15.78 15.85
CA GLU A 84 2.91 -17.16 16.12
C GLU A 84 3.76 -17.74 17.26
N HIS A 85 3.18 -18.63 18.07
CA HIS A 85 3.94 -19.25 19.15
C HIS A 85 4.94 -20.29 18.60
N PRO A 86 6.21 -20.30 19.08
CA PRO A 86 6.79 -19.37 20.07
C PRO A 86 7.14 -18.00 19.45
N TRP A 87 6.78 -16.91 20.13
CA TRP A 87 7.04 -15.53 19.70
C TRP A 87 7.90 -14.78 20.71
N VAL A 88 8.81 -13.95 20.24
CA VAL A 88 9.62 -13.04 21.05
C VAL A 88 9.30 -11.59 20.65
N PRO A 89 8.80 -10.76 21.58
CA PRO A 89 8.50 -9.37 21.28
C PRO A 89 9.78 -8.58 20.97
N ILE A 90 9.71 -7.75 19.95
CA ILE A 90 10.80 -6.88 19.52
C ILE A 90 10.41 -5.43 19.80
N ALA A 91 10.95 -4.87 20.88
CA ALA A 91 10.65 -3.50 21.32
C ALA A 91 9.13 -3.21 21.21
N ASP A 92 8.76 -2.17 20.45
CA ASP A 92 7.38 -1.78 20.13
C ASP A 92 6.95 -2.15 18.69
N ALA A 93 7.70 -3.02 17.99
CA ALA A 93 7.52 -3.28 16.56
C ALA A 93 6.09 -3.73 16.19
N ALA A 94 5.52 -4.66 16.95
CA ALA A 94 4.14 -5.11 16.74
C ALA A 94 3.11 -3.99 17.01
N GLN A 95 3.35 -3.12 18.00
CA GLN A 95 2.47 -1.97 18.25
C GLN A 95 2.51 -0.99 17.07
N GLN A 96 3.71 -0.67 16.58
CA GLN A 96 3.91 0.24 15.45
C GLN A 96 3.30 -0.32 14.16
N GLU A 97 3.44 -1.62 13.92
CA GLU A 97 2.85 -2.28 12.77
C GLU A 97 1.32 -2.28 12.83
N GLY A 98 0.73 -2.63 13.98
CA GLY A 98 -0.71 -2.58 14.15
C GLY A 98 -1.28 -1.17 13.92
N LEU A 99 -0.61 -0.13 14.44
CA LEU A 99 -0.96 1.27 14.18
C LEU A 99 -0.81 1.62 12.70
N SER A 100 0.27 1.19 12.05
CA SER A 100 0.51 1.38 10.62
C SER A 100 -0.66 0.85 9.78
N LEU A 101 -1.13 -0.38 10.07
CA LEU A 101 -2.23 -1.03 9.36
C LEU A 101 -3.57 -0.33 9.59
N MET A 102 -3.85 0.08 10.83
CA MET A 102 -5.07 0.85 11.15
C MET A 102 -5.08 2.22 10.45
N LEU A 103 -3.93 2.91 10.44
CA LEU A 103 -3.76 4.19 9.74
C LEU A 103 -3.89 4.04 8.22
N LEU A 104 -3.35 2.95 7.64
CA LEU A 104 -3.55 2.61 6.22
C LEU A 104 -5.04 2.43 5.92
N GLY A 105 -5.73 1.65 6.74
CA GLY A 105 -7.16 1.39 6.58
C GLY A 105 -8.00 2.68 6.62
N ALA A 106 -7.73 3.54 7.61
CA ALA A 106 -8.38 4.83 7.75
C ALA A 106 -8.04 5.79 6.59
N GLY A 107 -6.77 5.87 6.20
CA GLY A 107 -6.29 6.69 5.09
C GLY A 107 -6.95 6.29 3.77
N LEU A 108 -7.05 4.99 3.50
CA LEU A 108 -7.71 4.46 2.31
C LEU A 108 -9.20 4.83 2.25
N ALA A 109 -9.93 4.66 3.36
CA ALA A 109 -11.33 5.04 3.45
C ALA A 109 -11.52 6.55 3.20
N VAL A 110 -10.71 7.40 3.86
CA VAL A 110 -10.78 8.86 3.73
C VAL A 110 -10.44 9.32 2.30
N VAL A 111 -9.38 8.79 1.68
CA VAL A 111 -9.03 9.11 0.29
C VAL A 111 -10.15 8.71 -0.65
N SER A 112 -10.74 7.53 -0.49
CA SER A 112 -11.86 7.07 -1.32
C SER A 112 -13.09 7.95 -1.20
N LEU A 113 -13.41 8.44 0.00
CA LEU A 113 -14.49 9.40 0.22
C LEU A 113 -14.21 10.73 -0.47
N SER A 114 -12.96 11.09 -0.75
CA SER A 114 -12.61 12.35 -1.42
C SER A 114 -12.87 12.34 -2.95
N PHE A 115 -13.23 11.20 -3.54
CA PHE A 115 -13.53 11.07 -4.97
C PHE A 115 -14.99 11.45 -5.33
N VAL A 116 -15.67 12.24 -4.49
CA VAL A 116 -17.03 12.74 -4.73
C VAL A 116 -17.09 13.56 -6.02
N GLY A 117 -18.11 13.31 -6.86
CA GLY A 117 -18.38 14.11 -8.07
C GLY A 117 -18.46 13.33 -9.38
N ARG A 118 -18.23 12.00 -9.35
CA ARG A 118 -18.36 11.13 -10.52
C ARG A 118 -19.30 9.97 -10.21
N TRP A 119 -20.56 10.09 -10.62
CA TRP A 119 -21.66 9.21 -10.17
C TRP A 119 -21.42 7.71 -10.38
N PHE A 120 -20.74 7.30 -11.46
CA PHE A 120 -20.47 5.88 -11.75
C PHE A 120 -19.20 5.34 -11.06
N VAL A 121 -18.34 6.23 -10.58
CA VAL A 121 -17.01 5.93 -10.05
C VAL A 121 -17.00 5.96 -8.53
N TRP A 122 -17.76 6.90 -7.98
CA TRP A 122 -17.86 7.16 -6.57
C TRP A 122 -18.34 5.93 -5.78
N PRO A 123 -19.41 5.21 -6.18
CA PRO A 123 -19.89 4.05 -5.42
C PRO A 123 -18.83 2.95 -5.36
N ALA A 124 -18.20 2.63 -6.50
CA ALA A 124 -17.16 1.61 -6.58
C ALA A 124 -15.94 1.97 -5.70
N SER A 125 -15.55 3.24 -5.68
CA SER A 125 -14.42 3.72 -4.88
C SER A 125 -14.71 3.73 -3.39
N VAL A 126 -15.93 4.13 -3.01
CA VAL A 126 -16.37 4.15 -1.62
C VAL A 126 -16.50 2.71 -1.11
N VAL A 127 -17.21 1.84 -1.82
CA VAL A 127 -17.36 0.43 -1.42
C VAL A 127 -16.01 -0.27 -1.39
N GLY A 128 -15.21 -0.16 -2.47
CA GLY A 128 -13.91 -0.81 -2.54
C GLY A 128 -12.90 -0.23 -1.54
N GLY A 129 -12.89 1.09 -1.33
CA GLY A 129 -11.96 1.74 -0.41
C GLY A 129 -12.32 1.64 1.06
N VAL A 130 -13.60 1.80 1.41
CA VAL A 130 -14.08 1.57 2.78
C VAL A 130 -13.98 0.08 3.12
N GLY A 131 -14.37 -0.81 2.20
CA GLY A 131 -14.25 -2.25 2.39
C GLY A 131 -12.79 -2.69 2.57
N SER A 132 -11.89 -2.28 1.67
CA SER A 132 -10.46 -2.58 1.81
C SER A 132 -9.86 -1.91 3.05
N GLY A 133 -10.31 -0.69 3.38
CA GLY A 133 -9.87 0.03 4.56
C GLY A 133 -10.26 -0.69 5.86
N ALA A 134 -11.48 -1.23 5.92
CA ALA A 134 -11.95 -2.02 7.05
C ALA A 134 -11.14 -3.32 7.22
N VAL A 135 -10.76 -3.98 6.12
CA VAL A 135 -9.91 -5.18 6.17
C VAL A 135 -8.52 -4.86 6.75
N TRP A 136 -7.88 -3.78 6.28
CA TRP A 136 -6.59 -3.34 6.84
C TRP A 136 -6.68 -2.94 8.32
N PHE A 137 -7.77 -2.26 8.69
CA PHE A 137 -8.02 -1.91 10.09
C PHE A 137 -8.22 -3.17 10.95
N ALA A 138 -9.00 -4.14 10.47
CA ALA A 138 -9.24 -5.41 11.14
C ALA A 138 -7.97 -6.25 11.28
N LEU A 139 -7.03 -6.17 10.34
CA LEU A 139 -5.70 -6.75 10.48
C LEU A 139 -4.85 -6.04 11.54
N GLY A 140 -4.92 -4.71 11.60
CA GLY A 140 -4.11 -3.91 12.52
C GLY A 140 -4.48 -4.09 14.00
N VAL A 141 -5.76 -4.25 14.31
CA VAL A 141 -6.25 -4.41 15.69
C VAL A 141 -5.61 -5.58 16.46
N PRO A 142 -5.62 -6.84 15.97
CA PRO A 142 -5.00 -7.97 16.68
C PRO A 142 -3.48 -7.84 16.77
N VAL A 143 -2.82 -7.29 15.75
CA VAL A 143 -1.37 -7.04 15.76
C VAL A 143 -1.00 -6.00 16.83
N TRP A 144 -1.76 -4.92 16.91
CA TRP A 144 -1.58 -3.90 17.95
C TRP A 144 -1.83 -4.45 19.36
N ARG A 145 -2.90 -5.24 19.55
CA ARG A 145 -3.22 -5.90 20.83
C ARG A 145 -2.12 -6.88 21.25
N THR A 146 -1.59 -7.65 20.31
CA THR A 146 -0.45 -8.55 20.54
C THR A 146 0.77 -7.76 21.02
N GLY A 147 1.08 -6.64 20.37
CA GLY A 147 2.17 -5.76 20.79
C GLY A 147 1.97 -5.15 22.18
N LEU A 148 0.74 -4.88 22.61
CA LEU A 148 0.44 -4.38 23.96
C LEU A 148 0.50 -5.49 25.02
N ALA A 149 0.05 -6.70 24.68
CA ALA A 149 0.00 -7.83 25.61
C ALA A 149 1.38 -8.46 25.85
N GLY A 150 2.29 -8.38 24.88
CA GLY A 150 3.56 -9.11 24.93
C GLY A 150 3.39 -10.61 24.64
N GLU A 151 2.21 -11.03 24.20
CA GLU A 151 1.89 -12.38 23.73
C GLU A 151 0.92 -12.32 22.53
N PRO A 152 0.88 -13.34 21.66
CA PRO A 152 -0.08 -13.44 20.56
C PRO A 152 -1.55 -13.35 21.02
N VAL A 153 -2.28 -12.35 20.55
CA VAL A 153 -3.70 -12.12 20.88
C VAL A 153 -4.54 -11.95 19.62
N GLY A 154 -5.65 -12.70 19.52
CA GLY A 154 -6.64 -12.52 18.45
C GLY A 154 -6.25 -13.13 17.10
N PHE A 155 -5.48 -14.23 17.11
CA PHE A 155 -5.04 -14.91 15.88
C PHE A 155 -6.18 -15.32 14.95
N GLY A 156 -7.32 -15.79 15.50
CA GLY A 156 -8.50 -16.14 14.70
C GLY A 156 -9.09 -14.95 13.94
N ASP A 157 -9.19 -13.79 14.59
CA ASP A 157 -9.67 -12.56 13.96
C ASP A 157 -8.70 -12.07 12.88
N TRP A 158 -7.39 -12.14 13.17
CA TRP A 158 -6.35 -11.83 12.21
C TRP A 158 -6.43 -12.74 10.98
N LEU A 159 -6.58 -14.05 11.16
CA LEU A 159 -6.64 -15.02 10.07
C LEU A 159 -7.88 -14.80 9.19
N ALA A 160 -9.01 -14.48 9.80
CA ALA A 160 -10.24 -14.13 9.08
C ALA A 160 -10.04 -12.86 8.23
N ALA A 161 -9.47 -11.80 8.81
CA ALA A 161 -9.17 -10.56 8.10
C ALA A 161 -8.10 -10.76 7.00
N HIS A 162 -7.09 -11.59 7.27
CA HIS A 162 -6.04 -11.92 6.31
C HIS A 162 -6.59 -12.63 5.09
N SER A 163 -7.49 -13.59 5.29
CA SER A 163 -8.19 -14.29 4.20
C SER A 163 -8.97 -13.31 3.30
N LEU A 164 -9.49 -12.22 3.86
CA LEU A 164 -10.17 -11.18 3.09
C LEU A 164 -9.23 -10.33 2.23
N THR A 165 -7.92 -10.29 2.53
CA THR A 165 -6.97 -9.50 1.74
C THR A 165 -6.88 -9.97 0.28
N LEU A 166 -7.08 -11.26 0.03
CA LEU A 166 -7.14 -11.82 -1.33
C LEU A 166 -8.26 -11.18 -2.16
N PHE A 167 -9.43 -10.96 -1.56
CA PHE A 167 -10.52 -10.24 -2.22
C PHE A 167 -10.18 -8.76 -2.40
N THR A 168 -9.53 -8.13 -1.42
CA THR A 168 -9.11 -6.73 -1.55
C THR A 168 -8.07 -6.54 -2.65
N LEU A 169 -7.16 -7.49 -2.86
CA LEU A 169 -6.19 -7.48 -3.96
C LEU A 169 -6.91 -7.43 -5.32
N LEU A 170 -7.91 -8.29 -5.51
CA LEU A 170 -8.73 -8.30 -6.72
C LEU A 170 -9.55 -7.00 -6.85
N ALA A 171 -10.09 -6.50 -5.74
CA ALA A 171 -10.87 -5.26 -5.74
C ALA A 171 -10.01 -4.04 -6.12
N THR A 172 -8.83 -3.87 -5.53
CA THR A 172 -7.94 -2.74 -5.84
C THR A 172 -7.40 -2.85 -7.27
N ALA A 173 -7.08 -4.05 -7.75
CA ALA A 173 -6.67 -4.27 -9.14
C ALA A 173 -7.81 -3.97 -10.12
N GLY A 174 -9.03 -4.43 -9.82
CA GLY A 174 -10.23 -4.15 -10.61
C GLY A 174 -10.54 -2.66 -10.67
N LEU A 175 -10.41 -1.94 -9.56
CA LEU A 175 -10.54 -0.49 -9.51
C LEU A 175 -9.47 0.19 -10.37
N ALA A 176 -8.20 -0.21 -10.25
CA ALA A 176 -7.13 0.34 -11.08
C ALA A 176 -7.46 0.23 -12.59
N VAL A 177 -7.90 -0.94 -13.04
CA VAL A 177 -8.32 -1.19 -14.43
C VAL A 177 -9.54 -0.34 -14.80
N LEU A 178 -10.57 -0.34 -13.97
CA LEU A 178 -11.79 0.43 -14.21
C LEU A 178 -11.48 1.92 -14.40
N PHE A 179 -10.69 2.49 -13.50
CA PHE A 179 -10.29 3.89 -13.53
C PHE A 179 -9.38 4.24 -14.71
N TRP A 180 -8.51 3.31 -15.08
CA TRP A 180 -7.64 3.46 -16.25
C TRP A 180 -8.44 3.58 -17.54
N HIS A 181 -9.47 2.73 -17.69
CA HIS A 181 -10.27 2.67 -18.93
C HIS A 181 -11.45 3.66 -18.97
N ARG A 182 -12.08 3.95 -17.83
CA ARG A 182 -13.32 4.74 -17.77
C ARG A 182 -13.14 6.12 -17.15
N GLY A 183 -12.02 6.40 -16.51
CA GLY A 183 -11.83 7.62 -15.72
C GLY A 183 -11.28 8.84 -16.49
N GLY A 184 -10.99 8.72 -17.79
CA GLY A 184 -10.43 9.83 -18.57
C GLY A 184 -9.07 10.30 -18.03
N ARG A 185 -8.81 11.61 -18.03
CA ARG A 185 -7.52 12.19 -17.60
C ARG A 185 -7.28 12.02 -16.10
N ASP A 186 -8.18 12.53 -15.26
CA ASP A 186 -8.03 12.42 -13.79
C ASP A 186 -8.12 10.97 -13.30
N GLY A 187 -8.83 10.12 -14.06
CA GLY A 187 -8.92 8.69 -13.78
C GLY A 187 -7.59 7.97 -13.76
N ARG A 188 -6.59 8.45 -14.51
CA ARG A 188 -5.25 7.84 -14.50
C ARG A 188 -4.55 8.03 -13.16
N VAL A 189 -4.69 9.19 -12.53
CA VAL A 189 -4.10 9.46 -11.21
C VAL A 189 -4.73 8.51 -10.18
N VAL A 190 -6.06 8.37 -10.22
CA VAL A 190 -6.78 7.44 -9.35
C VAL A 190 -6.44 5.98 -9.65
N ALA A 191 -6.27 5.61 -10.92
CA ALA A 191 -5.82 4.28 -11.31
C ALA A 191 -4.43 3.96 -10.73
N VAL A 192 -3.47 4.90 -10.82
CA VAL A 192 -2.14 4.73 -10.24
C VAL A 192 -2.21 4.57 -8.72
N PHE A 193 -3.06 5.35 -8.04
CA PHE A 193 -3.31 5.16 -6.61
C PHE A 193 -3.78 3.74 -6.31
N TRP A 194 -4.76 3.21 -7.05
CA TRP A 194 -5.25 1.85 -6.85
C TRP A 194 -4.22 0.77 -7.22
N VAL A 195 -3.36 0.99 -8.22
CA VAL A 195 -2.21 0.11 -8.50
C VAL A 195 -1.29 0.05 -7.28
N LEU A 196 -0.95 1.19 -6.68
CA LEU A 196 -0.09 1.24 -5.50
C LEU A 196 -0.76 0.55 -4.30
N MET A 197 -2.08 0.68 -4.14
CA MET A 197 -2.82 -0.07 -3.11
C MET A 197 -2.85 -1.57 -3.39
N THR A 198 -2.89 -2.00 -4.65
CA THR A 198 -2.70 -3.42 -5.02
C THR A 198 -1.29 -3.88 -4.66
N LEU A 199 -0.26 -3.11 -4.96
CA LEU A 199 1.13 -3.45 -4.62
C LEU A 199 1.37 -3.47 -3.11
N ALA A 200 0.63 -2.67 -2.33
CA ALA A 200 0.69 -2.68 -0.87
C ALA A 200 0.04 -3.92 -0.23
N GLN A 201 -0.60 -4.80 -1.01
CA GLN A 201 -1.22 -6.02 -0.48
C GLN A 201 -0.15 -7.07 -0.09
N PRO A 202 -0.48 -8.00 0.83
CA PRO A 202 0.48 -8.99 1.31
C PRO A 202 1.09 -9.86 0.21
N LEU A 203 0.33 -10.23 -0.82
CA LEU A 203 0.79 -11.14 -1.88
C LEU A 203 1.86 -10.50 -2.80
N PRO A 204 1.66 -9.29 -3.37
CA PRO A 204 2.72 -8.60 -4.09
C PRO A 204 3.95 -8.31 -3.24
N GLU A 205 3.78 -7.99 -1.97
CA GLU A 205 4.89 -7.80 -1.03
C GLU A 205 5.69 -9.09 -0.83
N LEU A 206 5.02 -10.24 -0.62
CA LEU A 206 5.67 -11.55 -0.52
C LEU A 206 6.48 -11.87 -1.78
N PHE A 207 5.93 -11.58 -2.97
CA PHE A 207 6.62 -11.81 -4.24
C PHE A 207 7.82 -10.88 -4.42
N ALA A 208 7.65 -9.58 -4.15
CA ALA A 208 8.73 -8.60 -4.28
C ALA A 208 9.87 -8.90 -3.30
N SER A 209 9.53 -9.21 -2.05
CA SER A 209 10.51 -9.48 -1.01
C SER A 209 11.26 -10.80 -1.22
N SER A 210 10.62 -11.84 -1.75
CA SER A 210 11.29 -13.13 -2.06
C SER A 210 12.22 -13.05 -3.27
N ILE A 211 11.93 -12.21 -4.27
CA ILE A 211 12.82 -12.00 -5.42
C ILE A 211 14.03 -11.14 -5.04
N LEU A 212 13.79 -10.07 -4.28
CA LEU A 212 14.83 -9.10 -3.97
C LEU A 212 15.76 -9.58 -2.85
N TRP A 213 15.29 -10.49 -2.00
CA TRP A 213 16.07 -11.04 -0.90
C TRP A 213 15.63 -12.45 -0.55
N GLY A 214 16.41 -13.45 -0.98
CA GLY A 214 16.23 -14.83 -0.52
C GLY A 214 16.48 -14.91 0.98
N SER A 215 15.42 -15.09 1.77
CA SER A 215 15.48 -15.26 3.22
C SER A 215 15.07 -16.68 3.58
N HIS A 216 15.60 -17.17 4.71
CA HIS A 216 15.24 -18.47 5.26
C HIS A 216 13.76 -18.53 5.67
N ASP A 217 13.22 -17.45 6.24
CA ASP A 217 11.84 -17.38 6.74
C ASP A 217 11.18 -16.04 6.41
N THR A 218 11.70 -14.92 6.95
CA THR A 218 11.17 -13.58 6.66
C THR A 218 12.22 -12.64 6.06
N SER A 219 11.87 -12.01 4.93
CA SER A 219 12.74 -11.07 4.23
C SER A 219 12.84 -9.73 4.97
N PRO A 220 14.06 -9.13 5.08
CA PRO A 220 14.26 -7.77 5.60
C PRO A 220 13.51 -6.67 4.84
N LEU A 221 13.07 -6.96 3.62
CA LEU A 221 12.31 -6.03 2.77
C LEU A 221 10.80 -6.11 3.04
N ARG A 222 10.35 -7.10 3.81
CA ARG A 222 8.95 -7.22 4.23
C ARG A 222 8.59 -6.04 5.15
N GLY A 223 7.43 -5.43 4.92
CA GLY A 223 7.01 -4.17 5.52
C GLY A 223 7.54 -2.95 4.75
N LEU A 224 8.83 -2.90 4.40
CA LEU A 224 9.41 -1.75 3.69
C LEU A 224 8.82 -1.56 2.29
N PHE A 225 8.60 -2.66 1.56
CA PHE A 225 7.98 -2.59 0.24
C PHE A 225 6.57 -1.98 0.29
N ARG A 226 5.72 -2.49 1.20
CA ARG A 226 4.40 -1.92 1.43
C ARG A 226 4.48 -0.45 1.85
N CYS A 227 5.36 -0.10 2.78
CA CYS A 227 5.49 1.29 3.24
C CYS A 227 5.91 2.22 2.11
N GLY A 228 6.81 1.79 1.24
CA GLY A 228 7.16 2.50 0.00
C GLY A 228 5.94 2.71 -0.89
N ALA A 229 5.18 1.65 -1.19
CA ALA A 229 3.97 1.74 -2.00
C ALA A 229 2.92 2.70 -1.41
N VAL A 230 2.71 2.64 -0.09
CA VAL A 230 1.79 3.53 0.65
C VAL A 230 2.25 4.98 0.63
N ALA A 231 3.55 5.25 0.82
CA ALA A 231 4.12 6.59 0.74
C ALA A 231 3.95 7.18 -0.68
N PHE A 232 4.27 6.40 -1.71
CA PHE A 232 4.03 6.80 -3.09
C PHE A 232 2.55 7.04 -3.39
N ALA A 233 1.64 6.26 -2.79
CA ALA A 233 0.21 6.49 -2.94
C ALA A 233 -0.21 7.84 -2.33
N GLY A 234 0.34 8.21 -1.17
CA GLY A 234 0.18 9.54 -0.59
C GLY A 234 0.66 10.65 -1.52
N VAL A 235 1.83 10.48 -2.16
CA VAL A 235 2.35 11.43 -3.17
C VAL A 235 1.40 11.53 -4.37
N VAL A 236 0.85 10.42 -4.86
CA VAL A 236 -0.10 10.42 -5.98
C VAL A 236 -1.39 11.17 -5.60
N VAL A 237 -1.88 11.02 -4.38
CA VAL A 237 -3.01 11.83 -3.88
C VAL A 237 -2.62 13.30 -3.82
N ALA A 238 -1.42 13.64 -3.36
CA ALA A 238 -0.93 15.03 -3.31
C ALA A 238 -0.84 15.68 -4.70
N VAL A 239 -0.47 14.92 -5.73
CA VAL A 239 -0.45 15.40 -7.13
C VAL A 239 -1.82 15.91 -7.60
N THR A 240 -2.92 15.45 -7.00
CA THR A 240 -4.28 15.93 -7.35
C THR A 240 -4.52 17.40 -6.99
N PHE A 241 -3.69 18.00 -6.13
CA PHE A 241 -3.73 19.44 -5.83
C PHE A 241 -3.03 20.30 -6.89
N LEU A 242 -2.22 19.70 -7.77
CA LEU A 242 -1.49 20.42 -8.80
C LEU A 242 -2.39 20.79 -9.98
N PRO A 243 -2.04 21.84 -10.76
CA PRO A 243 -2.75 22.16 -12.00
C PRO A 243 -2.72 20.99 -13.00
N PRO A 244 -3.74 20.81 -13.87
CA PRO A 244 -3.81 19.68 -14.80
C PRO A 244 -2.58 19.52 -15.70
N ALA A 245 -1.94 20.63 -16.09
CA ALA A 245 -0.72 20.62 -16.89
C ALA A 245 0.44 19.90 -16.19
N TRP A 246 0.56 20.06 -14.87
CA TRP A 246 1.57 19.39 -14.04
C TRP A 246 1.22 17.94 -13.78
N GLN A 247 -0.05 17.64 -13.50
CA GLN A 247 -0.53 16.27 -13.35
C GLN A 247 -0.20 15.42 -14.60
N ASP A 248 -0.40 15.98 -15.79
CA ASP A 248 -0.06 15.30 -17.05
C ASP A 248 1.43 15.09 -17.27
N ARG A 249 2.25 16.04 -16.82
CA ARG A 249 3.71 15.92 -16.91
C ARG A 249 4.24 14.85 -15.96
N LEU A 250 3.70 14.78 -14.74
CA LEU A 250 4.18 13.86 -13.71
C LEU A 250 3.63 12.43 -13.87
N VAL A 251 2.40 12.27 -14.36
CA VAL A 251 1.75 10.95 -14.45
C VAL A 251 1.68 10.47 -15.90
N SER A 252 1.03 11.24 -16.78
CA SER A 252 0.74 10.79 -18.15
C SER A 252 1.97 10.66 -19.06
N ARG A 253 3.04 11.45 -18.85
CA ARG A 253 4.28 11.33 -19.66
C ARG A 253 5.10 10.09 -19.31
N PRO A 254 5.48 9.85 -18.03
CA PRO A 254 6.22 8.63 -17.67
C PRO A 254 5.49 7.36 -18.06
N LEU A 255 4.17 7.30 -17.85
CA LEU A 255 3.36 6.14 -18.22
C LEU A 255 3.34 5.87 -19.73
N ARG A 256 3.34 6.93 -20.57
CA ARG A 256 3.47 6.77 -22.02
C ARG A 256 4.84 6.24 -22.41
N THR A 257 5.90 6.71 -21.76
CA THR A 257 7.26 6.21 -21.99
C THR A 257 7.38 4.75 -21.55
N ALA A 258 6.92 4.41 -20.34
CA ALA A 258 6.91 3.06 -19.80
C ALA A 258 6.11 2.09 -20.68
N ARG A 259 4.96 2.52 -21.19
CA ARG A 259 4.18 1.71 -22.14
C ARG A 259 4.96 1.46 -23.43
N ARG A 260 5.62 2.46 -24.00
CA ARG A 260 6.44 2.32 -25.22
C ARG A 260 7.62 1.37 -25.00
N THR A 261 8.31 1.49 -23.86
CA THR A 261 9.44 0.60 -23.53
C THR A 261 8.96 -0.82 -23.29
N ALA A 262 7.84 -1.02 -22.59
CA ALA A 262 7.26 -2.34 -22.38
C ALA A 262 6.84 -3.00 -23.70
N THR A 263 6.16 -2.27 -24.60
CA THR A 263 5.78 -2.80 -25.92
C THR A 263 7.00 -3.17 -26.76
N ALA A 264 8.07 -2.37 -26.70
CA ALA A 264 9.30 -2.66 -27.42
C ALA A 264 10.07 -3.85 -26.83
N ALA A 265 10.04 -4.02 -25.50
CA ALA A 265 10.62 -5.19 -24.85
C ALA A 265 9.85 -6.47 -25.19
N MET A 266 8.50 -6.41 -25.15
CA MET A 266 7.65 -7.54 -25.52
C MET A 266 7.85 -7.96 -26.98
N SER A 267 7.94 -7.00 -27.91
CA SER A 267 8.20 -7.33 -29.33
C SER A 267 9.56 -8.02 -29.50
N ARG A 268 10.60 -7.55 -28.81
CA ARG A 268 11.94 -8.18 -28.83
C ARG A 268 11.94 -9.59 -28.22
N LEU A 269 11.19 -9.81 -27.15
CA LEU A 269 11.05 -11.13 -26.54
C LEU A 269 10.33 -12.10 -27.48
N GLN A 270 9.30 -11.63 -28.20
CA GLN A 270 8.62 -12.42 -29.21
C GLN A 270 9.55 -12.79 -30.37
N GLU A 271 10.29 -11.81 -30.92
CA GLU A 271 11.31 -12.05 -31.96
C GLU A 271 12.43 -13.00 -31.50
N TRP A 272 12.79 -12.98 -30.22
CA TRP A 272 13.77 -13.91 -29.66
C TRP A 272 13.18 -15.32 -29.53
N GLY A 273 11.95 -15.44 -29.05
CA GLY A 273 11.24 -16.72 -28.97
C GLY A 273 11.10 -17.40 -30.32
N GLU A 274 10.78 -16.63 -31.38
CA GLU A 274 10.72 -17.13 -32.75
C GLU A 274 12.08 -17.59 -33.30
N ARG A 275 13.18 -16.95 -32.87
CA ARG A 275 14.55 -17.35 -33.22
C ARG A 275 15.04 -18.61 -32.50
N VAL A 276 14.70 -18.76 -31.22
CA VAL A 276 15.16 -19.90 -30.39
C VAL A 276 14.35 -21.16 -30.66
N SER A 277 13.04 -21.02 -30.92
CA SER A 277 12.16 -22.14 -31.25
C SER A 277 11.42 -21.85 -32.55
N PRO A 278 12.10 -21.95 -33.72
CA PRO A 278 11.41 -21.85 -34.99
C PRO A 278 10.39 -22.99 -35.03
N ARG A 279 9.10 -22.64 -34.97
CA ARG A 279 8.01 -23.59 -35.10
C ARG A 279 8.23 -24.35 -36.41
N ARG A 280 8.64 -25.62 -36.30
CA ARG A 280 8.65 -26.55 -37.43
C ARG A 280 7.18 -26.84 -37.73
N TRP A 281 6.66 -26.14 -38.72
CA TRP A 281 5.40 -26.47 -39.38
C TRP A 281 5.59 -27.72 -40.22
#